data_AF-A0A4R7ZWI0-F1
#
_entry.id   AF-A0A4R7ZWI0-F1
#
_cell.length_a   1.000
_cell.length_b   1.000
_cell.length_c   1.000
_cell.angle_alpha   90.00
_cell.angle_beta   90.00
_cell.angle_gamma   90.00
#
_symmetry.space_group_name_H-M   'P 1'
#
loop_
_entity.id
_entity.type
_entity.pdbx_description
1 polymer ?
#
loop_
_entity_poly.entity_id
_entity_poly.type
_entity_poly.pdbx_seq_one_letter_code
_entity_poly.pdbx_strand_id
1 'polypeptide(L)'
;MEPDETQCLLSDGTTVWVLSTSAASTNLSKLLGMFRSGAAEPLIFGDAGEPEGVVIPFEVWRALIETATDEEGFDSAYSVVRHRLRNAGGSSIPIEEVAAEFGWDLDKPSTTPNSKLEPRG
;
A
#
# COMPACT_ATOMS: atom_id res chain seq x y z
N MET A 1 -23.88 -11.85 23.81
CA MET A 1 -22.83 -10.83 23.99
C MET A 1 -21.56 -11.54 23.61
N GLU A 2 -20.99 -11.20 22.45
CA GLU A 2 -19.72 -11.81 22.06
C GLU A 2 -18.61 -11.35 23.00
N PRO A 3 -17.62 -12.20 23.28
CA PRO A 3 -16.47 -11.80 24.07
C PRO A 3 -15.71 -10.68 23.34
N ASP A 4 -15.26 -9.66 24.09
CA ASP A 4 -14.53 -8.52 23.53
C ASP A 4 -13.14 -8.92 23.00
N GLU A 5 -12.59 -10.04 23.48
CA GLU A 5 -11.30 -10.61 23.08
C GLU A 5 -11.42 -12.15 22.99
N THR A 6 -10.93 -12.72 21.88
CA THR A 6 -10.93 -14.17 21.63
C THR A 6 -9.56 -14.62 21.14
N GLN A 7 -9.08 -15.78 21.60
CA GLN A 7 -7.86 -16.38 21.05
C GLN A 7 -8.13 -17.09 19.74
N CYS A 8 -7.28 -16.84 18.74
CA CYS A 8 -7.30 -17.52 17.44
C CYS A 8 -5.96 -18.22 17.20
N LEU A 9 -6.02 -19.47 16.74
CA LEU A 9 -4.84 -20.23 16.30
C LEU A 9 -4.67 -20.04 14.79
N LEU A 10 -3.59 -19.37 14.40
CA LEU A 10 -3.25 -19.13 13.01
C LEU A 10 -2.68 -20.41 12.35
N SER A 11 -2.65 -20.42 11.02
CA SER A 11 -2.21 -21.57 10.21
C SER A 11 -0.74 -21.94 10.41
N ASP A 12 0.08 -21.00 10.89
CA ASP A 12 1.49 -21.20 11.22
C ASP A 12 1.71 -21.78 12.63
N GLY A 13 0.63 -22.02 13.39
CA GLY A 13 0.66 -22.49 14.78
C GLY A 13 0.79 -21.38 15.82
N THR A 14 0.83 -20.11 15.41
CA THR A 14 0.87 -18.96 16.32
C THR A 14 -0.51 -18.69 16.90
N THR A 15 -0.59 -18.42 18.21
CA THR A 15 -1.84 -17.99 18.85
C THR A 15 -1.85 -16.47 18.97
N VAL A 16 -2.93 -15.83 18.53
CA VAL A 16 -3.13 -14.38 18.60
C VAL A 16 -4.41 -14.04 19.34
N TRP A 17 -4.45 -12.85 19.94
CA TRP A 17 -5.67 -12.29 20.52
C TRP A 17 -6.36 -11.41 19.49
N VAL A 18 -7.62 -11.72 19.22
CA VAL A 18 -8.48 -11.00 18.27
C VAL A 18 -9.52 -10.24 19.08
N LEU A 19 -9.47 -8.91 18.98
CA LEU A 19 -10.49 -8.04 19.57
C LEU A 19 -11.71 -7.97 18.66
N SER A 20 -12.89 -7.81 19.24
CA SER A 20 -14.06 -7.39 18.47
C SER A 20 -13.81 -6.01 17.84
N THR A 21 -14.38 -5.74 16.67
CA THR A 21 -14.24 -4.44 16.00
C THR A 21 -14.70 -3.27 16.90
N SER A 22 -15.74 -3.47 17.71
CA SER A 22 -16.21 -2.46 18.68
C SER A 22 -15.20 -2.22 19.81
N ALA A 23 -14.60 -3.27 20.36
CA ALA A 23 -13.55 -3.17 21.37
C ALA A 23 -12.30 -2.49 20.81
N ALA A 24 -11.89 -2.83 19.58
CA ALA A 24 -10.78 -2.19 18.89
C ALA A 24 -11.02 -0.69 18.69
N SER A 25 -12.21 -0.29 18.25
CA SER A 25 -12.56 1.13 18.06
C SER A 25 -12.48 1.94 19.36
N THR A 26 -12.92 1.35 20.47
CA THR A 26 -12.90 1.98 21.80
C THR A 26 -11.47 2.16 22.31
N ASN A 27 -10.59 1.21 22.02
CA ASN A 27 -9.22 1.18 22.52
C ASN A 27 -8.19 1.89 21.62
N LEU A 28 -8.57 2.34 20.41
CA LEU A 28 -7.63 2.89 19.43
C LEU A 28 -6.80 4.07 19.97
N SER A 29 -7.40 4.98 20.73
CA SER A 29 -6.69 6.11 21.31
C SER A 29 -5.63 5.67 22.33
N LYS A 30 -5.94 4.64 23.13
CA LYS A 30 -5.01 4.06 24.11
C LYS A 30 -3.86 3.34 23.39
N LEU A 31 -4.18 2.57 22.35
CA LEU A 31 -3.19 1.89 21.49
C LEU A 31 -2.19 2.88 20.91
N LEU A 32 -2.66 4.00 20.36
CA LEU A 32 -1.77 5.06 19.84
C LEU A 32 -0.85 5.63 20.93
N GLY A 33 -1.33 5.74 22.17
CA GLY A 33 -0.50 6.10 23.32
C GLY A 33 0.63 5.10 23.55
N MET A 34 0.32 3.79 23.50
CA MET A 34 1.31 2.72 23.66
C MET A 34 2.35 2.74 22.55
N PHE A 35 1.94 2.92 21.29
CA PHE A 35 2.87 3.05 20.16
C PHE A 35 3.82 4.23 20.33
N ARG A 36 3.31 5.38 20.79
CA ARG A 36 4.14 6.57 21.07
C ARG A 36 5.13 6.35 22.22
N SER A 37 4.81 5.49 23.17
CA SER A 37 5.74 5.06 24.23
C SER A 37 6.75 3.98 23.77
N GLY A 38 6.69 3.54 22.51
CA GLY A 38 7.62 2.56 21.95
C GLY A 38 7.15 1.11 22.04
N ALA A 39 5.92 0.84 22.47
CA ALA A 39 5.35 -0.50 22.36
C ALA A 39 5.11 -0.82 20.87
N ALA A 40 5.50 -2.01 20.43
CA ALA A 40 5.41 -2.43 19.03
C ALA A 40 4.47 -3.63 18.82
N GLU A 41 3.72 -4.04 19.84
CA GLU A 41 2.80 -5.17 19.72
C GLU A 41 1.61 -4.81 18.80
N PRO A 42 1.35 -5.60 17.75
CA PRO A 42 0.23 -5.40 16.85
C PRO A 42 -1.11 -5.64 17.56
N LEU A 43 -2.11 -4.82 17.28
CA LEU A 43 -3.49 -5.08 17.70
C LEU A 43 -4.22 -5.75 16.55
N ILE A 44 -4.72 -6.96 16.77
CA ILE A 44 -5.48 -7.73 15.78
C ILE A 44 -6.96 -7.67 16.16
N PHE A 45 -7.82 -7.48 15.17
CA PHE A 45 -9.27 -7.36 15.37
C PHE A 45 -10.06 -8.05 14.26
N GLY A 46 -11.32 -8.36 14.55
CA GLY A 46 -12.25 -8.94 13.58
C GLY A 46 -13.58 -9.30 14.23
N ASP A 47 -14.25 -10.30 13.66
CA ASP A 47 -15.57 -10.77 14.07
C ASP A 47 -15.51 -12.23 14.52
N ALA A 48 -16.27 -12.59 15.56
CA ALA A 48 -16.32 -13.96 16.10
C ALA A 48 -14.96 -14.63 16.42
N GLY A 49 -13.92 -13.83 16.68
CA GLY A 49 -12.56 -14.31 16.94
C GLY A 49 -11.73 -14.64 15.70
N GLU A 50 -12.25 -14.40 14.50
CA GLU A 50 -11.49 -14.49 13.25
C GLU A 50 -10.72 -13.18 13.01
N PRO A 51 -9.41 -13.24 12.73
CA PRO A 51 -8.61 -12.05 12.48
C PRO A 51 -8.90 -11.48 11.08
N GLU A 52 -9.41 -10.24 11.03
CA GLU A 52 -9.74 -9.55 9.78
C GLU A 52 -8.86 -8.34 9.51
N GLY A 53 -8.32 -7.71 10.56
CA GLY A 53 -7.51 -6.52 10.46
C GLY A 53 -6.44 -6.44 11.54
N VAL A 54 -5.41 -5.64 11.26
CA VAL A 54 -4.32 -5.38 12.20
C VAL A 54 -3.98 -3.89 12.22
N VAL A 55 -3.69 -3.37 13.42
CA VAL A 55 -3.19 -2.01 13.62
C VAL A 55 -1.75 -2.11 14.13
N ILE A 56 -0.84 -1.48 13.39
CA ILE A 56 0.59 -1.39 13.71
C ILE A 56 1.07 0.06 13.61
N PRO A 57 2.22 0.41 14.22
CA PRO A 57 2.84 1.71 14.01
C PRO A 57 3.14 1.94 12.52
N PHE A 58 2.93 3.18 12.06
CA PHE A 58 3.13 3.53 10.65
C PHE A 58 4.55 3.24 10.14
N GLU A 59 5.56 3.51 10.96
CA GLU A 59 6.96 3.23 10.59
C GLU A 59 7.26 1.72 10.50
N VAL A 60 6.58 0.89 11.29
CA VAL A 60 6.67 -0.58 11.18
C VAL A 60 6.06 -1.04 9.87
N TRP A 61 4.87 -0.52 9.51
CA TRP A 61 4.27 -0.81 8.20
C TRP A 61 5.19 -0.41 7.06
N ARG A 62 5.78 0.79 7.11
CA ARG A 62 6.75 1.25 6.10
C ARG A 62 7.95 0.31 5.97
N ALA A 63 8.55 -0.12 7.08
CA ALA A 63 9.69 -1.02 7.08
C ALA A 63 9.33 -2.41 6.51
N LEU A 64 8.13 -2.92 6.83
CA LEU A 64 7.62 -4.16 6.25
C LEU A 64 7.47 -4.06 4.73
N ILE A 65 6.97 -2.92 4.24
CA ILE A 65 6.85 -2.69 2.81
C ILE A 65 8.24 -2.55 2.15
N GLU A 66 9.16 -1.78 2.72
CA GLU A 66 10.54 -1.68 2.21
C GLU A 66 11.20 -3.07 2.12
N THR A 67 11.06 -3.89 3.17
CA THR A 67 11.59 -5.28 3.20
C THR A 67 10.92 -6.18 2.17
N ALA A 68 9.59 -6.10 2.03
CA ALA A 68 8.84 -6.90 1.07
C ALA A 68 9.15 -6.52 -0.39
N THR A 69 9.79 -5.38 -0.62
CA THR A 69 9.97 -4.86 -1.98
C THR A 69 11.41 -4.64 -2.41
N ASP A 70 12.37 -4.98 -1.55
CA ASP A 70 13.70 -5.39 -1.97
C ASP A 70 13.66 -6.63 -2.89
N GLU A 71 12.56 -7.39 -2.92
CA GLU A 71 12.37 -8.46 -3.89
C GLU A 71 11.79 -7.98 -5.25
N GLU A 72 10.94 -6.95 -5.35
CA GLU A 72 10.42 -6.44 -6.65
C GLU A 72 9.56 -5.13 -6.55
N GLY A 73 10.15 -3.90 -6.61
CA GLY A 73 9.43 -2.71 -7.13
C GLY A 73 8.69 -1.68 -6.25
N PHE A 74 9.12 -1.30 -5.02
CA PHE A 74 8.39 -0.26 -4.22
C PHE A 74 8.83 1.16 -4.51
N ASP A 75 10.08 1.35 -4.90
CA ASP A 75 10.67 2.68 -5.02
C ASP A 75 9.96 3.52 -6.10
N SER A 76 9.39 2.87 -7.12
CA SER A 76 8.63 3.54 -8.19
C SER A 76 7.26 4.04 -7.70
N ALA A 77 6.51 3.23 -6.94
CA ALA A 77 5.15 3.58 -6.54
C ALA A 77 5.12 4.63 -5.42
N TYR A 78 6.00 4.48 -4.42
CA TYR A 78 6.03 5.39 -3.28
C TYR A 78 6.58 6.78 -3.66
N SER A 79 7.60 6.84 -4.53
CA SER A 79 8.16 8.11 -5.03
C SER A 79 7.17 8.87 -5.91
N VAL A 80 6.42 8.20 -6.78
CA VAL A 80 5.43 8.85 -7.67
C VAL A 80 4.27 9.44 -6.87
N VAL A 81 3.74 8.71 -5.89
CA VAL A 81 2.62 9.19 -5.06
C VAL A 81 3.05 10.35 -4.17
N ARG A 82 4.23 10.28 -3.54
CA ARG A 82 4.77 11.36 -2.71
C ARG A 82 5.13 12.58 -3.55
N HIS A 83 5.69 12.41 -4.75
CA HIS A 83 6.01 13.51 -5.66
C HIS A 83 4.73 14.24 -6.12
N ARG A 84 3.68 13.51 -6.48
CA ARG A 84 2.39 14.10 -6.91
C ARG A 84 1.67 14.82 -5.78
N LEU A 85 1.65 14.25 -4.57
CA LEU A 85 1.02 14.88 -3.40
C LEU A 85 1.79 16.12 -2.93
N ARG A 86 3.13 16.09 -2.98
CA ARG A 86 3.97 17.23 -2.58
C ARG A 86 3.92 18.37 -3.60
N ASN A 87 3.69 18.04 -4.87
CA ASN A 87 3.58 18.99 -5.97
C ASN A 87 2.12 19.17 -6.44
N ALA A 88 1.13 19.03 -5.55
CA ALA A 88 -0.31 19.18 -5.88
C ALA A 88 -0.74 20.62 -6.27
N GLY A 89 0.21 21.51 -6.54
CA GLY A 89 0.02 22.81 -7.21
C GLY A 89 0.97 23.03 -8.40
N GLY A 90 1.71 22.00 -8.84
CA GLY A 90 2.55 22.04 -10.03
C GLY A 90 1.67 21.96 -11.28
N SER A 91 1.88 22.92 -12.19
CA SER A 91 1.11 23.07 -13.43
C SER A 91 0.96 21.73 -14.14
N SER A 92 -0.28 21.26 -14.25
CA SER A 92 -0.60 20.17 -15.17
C SER A 92 -0.45 20.75 -16.57
N ILE A 93 0.60 20.33 -17.29
CA ILE A 93 0.74 20.73 -18.68
C ILE A 93 -0.21 19.88 -19.53
N PRO A 94 -0.92 20.49 -20.50
CA PRO A 94 -1.79 19.76 -21.40
C PRO A 94 -1.03 18.66 -22.15
N ILE A 95 -1.69 17.54 -22.43
CA ILE A 95 -1.08 16.37 -23.08
C ILE A 95 -0.52 16.70 -24.47
N GLU A 96 -1.08 17.72 -25.12
CA GLU A 96 -0.69 18.25 -26.42
C GLU A 96 0.72 18.87 -26.38
N GLU A 97 1.09 19.48 -25.25
CA GLU A 97 2.40 20.11 -25.07
C GLU A 97 3.50 19.06 -24.92
N VAL A 98 3.20 17.96 -24.22
CA VAL A 98 4.09 16.79 -24.12
C VAL A 98 4.19 16.07 -25.47
N ALA A 99 3.08 15.90 -26.18
CA ALA A 99 3.08 15.24 -27.47
C ALA A 99 3.92 15.99 -28.51
N ALA A 100 3.86 17.33 -28.53
CA ALA A 100 4.69 18.15 -29.41
C ALA A 100 6.19 18.00 -29.11
N GLU A 101 6.57 17.88 -27.83
CA GLU A 101 7.97 17.66 -27.43
C GLU A 101 8.53 16.32 -27.93
N PHE A 102 7.70 15.27 -27.93
CA PHE A 102 8.07 13.95 -28.44
C PHE A 102 7.76 13.74 -29.93
N GLY A 103 7.30 14.78 -30.64
CA GLY A 103 6.97 14.73 -32.08
C GLY A 103 5.74 13.89 -32.41
N TRP A 104 4.85 13.67 -31.44
CA TRP A 104 3.60 12.93 -31.60
C TRP A 104 2.48 13.83 -32.07
N ASP A 105 1.93 13.50 -33.23
CA ASP A 105 0.79 14.20 -33.83
C ASP A 105 -0.50 13.53 -33.34
N LEU A 106 -1.09 14.06 -32.26
CA LEU A 106 -2.27 13.48 -31.60
C LEU A 106 -3.54 13.56 -32.46
N ASP A 107 -3.53 14.36 -33.53
CA ASP A 107 -4.64 14.48 -34.48
C ASP A 107 -4.61 13.41 -35.58
N LYS A 108 -3.58 12.55 -35.61
CA LYS A 108 -3.50 11.42 -36.54
C LYS A 108 -3.72 10.09 -35.82
N PRO A 109 -4.66 9.25 -36.29
CA PRO A 109 -4.78 7.90 -35.72
C PRO A 109 -3.48 7.13 -35.99
N SER A 110 -2.91 6.58 -34.92
CA SER A 110 -1.66 5.81 -34.96
C SER A 110 -1.77 4.70 -36.01
N THR A 111 -1.07 4.85 -37.14
CA THR A 111 -0.95 3.79 -38.14
C THR A 111 0.19 2.88 -37.70
N THR A 112 -0.14 1.74 -37.13
CA THR A 112 0.81 0.63 -36.92
C THR A 112 1.26 0.08 -38.28
N PRO A 113 2.56 -0.16 -38.51
CA PRO A 113 2.97 -1.10 -39.56
C PRO A 113 3.71 -2.30 -38.96
N ASN A 114 2.93 -3.38 -38.87
CA ASN A 114 3.23 -4.76 -39.23
C ASN A 114 4.60 -5.10 -39.89
N SER A 115 5.25 -6.14 -39.34
CA SER A 115 5.97 -7.26 -40.03
C SER A 115 7.31 -7.09 -40.79
N LYS A 116 8.17 -8.10 -40.56
CA LYS A 116 9.26 -8.72 -41.38
C LYS A 116 10.71 -8.24 -41.16
N LEU A 117 11.60 -9.07 -40.56
CA LEU A 117 12.45 -10.16 -41.13
C LEU A 117 13.69 -9.60 -41.88
N GLU A 118 14.92 -9.70 -41.36
CA GLU A 118 16.00 -10.72 -41.60
C GLU A 118 17.40 -10.04 -41.34
N PRO A 119 18.61 -10.65 -41.51
CA PRO A 119 19.08 -12.05 -41.43
C PRO A 119 20.36 -12.24 -40.56
N ARG A 120 20.81 -13.50 -40.48
CA ARG A 120 22.04 -14.00 -39.82
C ARG A 120 23.36 -13.53 -40.46
N GLY A 121 24.39 -13.42 -39.63
CA GLY A 121 25.81 -13.55 -40.00
C GLY A 121 26.46 -14.67 -39.20
#